data_AF-A0A7W4D199-F1
#
_entry.id   AF-A0A7W4D199-F1
#
_cell.length_a   1.000
_cell.length_b   1.000
_cell.length_c   1.000
_cell.angle_alpha   90.00
_cell.angle_beta   90.00
_cell.angle_gamma   90.00
#
_symmetry.space_group_name_H-M   'P 1'
#
loop_
_entity.id
_entity.type
_entity.pdbx_description
1 polymer ?
#
loop_
_entity_poly.entity_id
_entity_poly.type
_entity_poly.pdbx_seq_one_letter_code
_entity_poly.pdbx_strand_id
1 'polypeptide(L)'
;MAKTIDPALAARLRDDSERTRENDYPEGARPSRPNRTKVYSIRLSEDEQARVQQAADAQHLPPSTLVRSWILDRLNQDKTA
;
A
#
# COMPACT_ATOMS: atom_id res chain seq x y z
N MET A 1 -7.97 3.50 5.82
CA MET A 1 -8.24 3.86 7.23
C MET A 1 -7.01 3.54 8.05
N ALA A 2 -6.42 4.52 8.74
CA ALA A 2 -5.33 4.24 9.69
C ALA A 2 -5.93 3.52 10.90
N LYS A 3 -5.50 2.29 11.17
CA LYS A 3 -5.81 1.64 12.45
C LYS A 3 -5.01 2.38 13.52
N THR A 4 -5.70 3.05 14.44
CA THR A 4 -5.06 3.71 15.57
C THR A 4 -4.41 2.63 16.45
N ILE A 5 -3.09 2.70 16.60
CA ILE A 5 -2.35 1.81 17.50
C ILE A 5 -2.69 2.15 18.95
N ASP A 6 -2.81 1.13 19.80
CA ASP A 6 -2.94 1.28 21.26
C ASP A 6 -1.80 2.15 21.83
N PRO A 7 -2.11 3.25 22.55
CA PRO A 7 -1.11 4.14 23.14
C PRO A 7 -0.06 3.43 24.01
N ALA A 8 -0.45 2.41 24.77
CA ALA A 8 0.47 1.67 25.62
C ALA A 8 1.47 0.85 24.80
N LEU A 9 1.00 0.23 23.71
CA LEU A 9 1.85 -0.46 22.76
C LEU A 9 2.80 0.51 22.05
N ALA A 10 2.31 1.69 21.64
CA ALA A 10 3.15 2.71 21.01
C ALA A 10 4.27 3.21 21.93
N ALA A 11 3.99 3.39 23.22
CA ALA A 11 5.00 3.81 24.20
C ALA A 11 6.10 2.75 24.38
N ARG A 12 5.72 1.48 24.50
CA ARG A 12 6.66 0.36 24.64
C ARG A 12 7.56 0.21 23.41
N LEU A 13 6.97 0.23 22.21
CA LEU A 13 7.74 0.13 20.96
C LEU A 13 8.76 1.27 20.80
N ARG A 14 8.43 2.46 21.32
CA ARG A 14 9.36 3.59 21.32
C ARG A 14 10.52 3.38 22.27
N ASP A 15 10.27 2.94 23.51
CA ASP A 15 11.32 2.64 24.49
C ASP A 15 12.27 1.54 23.98
N ASP A 16 11.71 0.44 23.46
CA ASP A 16 12.48 -0.65 22.87
C ASP A 16 13.37 -0.13 21.72
N SER A 17 12.82 0.72 20.84
CA SER A 17 13.56 1.31 19.71
C SER A 17 14.71 2.21 20.17
N GLU A 18 14.51 3.05 21.19
CA GLU A 18 15.58 3.93 21.69
C GLU A 18 16.68 3.12 22.37
N ARG A 19 16.32 2.07 23.12
CA ARG A 19 17.27 1.19 23.80
C ARG A 19 18.13 0.39 22.83
N THR A 20 17.61 0.04 21.66
CA THR A 20 18.33 -0.76 20.66
C THR A 20 18.86 0.06 19.49
N ARG A 21 18.85 1.39 19.57
CA ARG A 21 19.20 2.28 18.45
C ARG A 21 20.60 2.03 17.89
N GLU A 22 21.56 1.77 18.77
CA GLU A 22 22.97 1.54 18.41
C GLU A 22 23.30 0.04 18.27
N ASN A 23 22.32 -0.85 18.44
CA ASN A 23 22.57 -2.28 18.31
C ASN A 23 22.74 -2.64 16.83
N ASP A 24 23.68 -3.54 16.57
CA ASP A 24 23.77 -4.15 15.25
C ASP A 24 22.48 -4.91 14.90
N TYR A 25 22.11 -4.86 13.62
CA TYR A 25 21.04 -5.71 13.13
C TYR A 25 21.45 -7.19 13.26
N PRO A 26 20.49 -8.10 13.53
CA PRO A 26 20.77 -9.53 13.57
C PRO A 26 21.47 -10.02 12.30
N GLU A 27 22.38 -10.98 12.45
CA GLU A 27 23.09 -11.57 11.31
C GLU A 27 22.09 -12.12 10.28
N GLY A 28 22.30 -11.78 9.00
CA GLY A 28 21.39 -12.16 7.92
C GLY A 28 20.18 -11.24 7.73
N ALA A 29 20.01 -10.19 8.53
CA ALA A 29 19.01 -9.16 8.28
C ALA A 29 19.25 -8.50 6.90
N ARG A 30 18.29 -8.66 5.99
CA ARG A 30 18.32 -8.01 4.68
C ARG A 30 17.29 -6.90 4.65
N PRO A 31 17.68 -5.63 4.42
CA PRO A 31 16.71 -4.58 4.21
C PRO A 31 15.85 -4.96 3.00
N SER A 32 14.54 -5.09 3.21
CA SER A 32 13.58 -5.27 2.13
C SER A 32 12.70 -4.04 2.06
N ARG A 33 12.41 -3.61 0.83
CA ARG A 33 11.36 -2.63 0.57
C ARG A 33 10.23 -3.42 -0.10
N PRO A 34 9.31 -4.03 0.67
CA PRO A 34 8.27 -4.91 0.12
C PRO A 34 7.28 -4.16 -0.78
N ASN A 35 7.30 -2.82 -0.73
CA ASN A 35 6.47 -1.98 -1.58
C ASN A 35 6.97 -1.98 -3.02
N ARG A 36 6.01 -2.13 -3.96
CA ARG A 36 6.28 -2.18 -5.41
C ARG A 36 6.89 -0.85 -5.89
N THR A 37 7.91 -0.93 -6.75
CA THR A 37 8.76 0.21 -7.13
C THR A 37 8.42 0.84 -8.49
N LYS A 38 7.53 0.24 -9.28
CA LYS A 38 7.13 0.75 -10.60
C LYS A 38 5.79 1.48 -10.52
N VAL A 39 5.76 2.70 -11.08
CA VAL A 39 4.57 3.57 -11.11
C VAL A 39 4.11 3.74 -12.55
N TYR A 40 2.81 3.60 -12.79
CA TYR A 40 2.16 3.95 -14.06
C TYR A 40 1.40 5.26 -13.88
N SER A 41 1.78 6.28 -14.65
CA SER A 41 1.03 7.54 -14.73
C SER A 41 0.06 7.47 -15.90
N ILE A 42 -1.23 7.59 -15.61
CA ILE A 42 -2.31 7.50 -16.61
C ILE A 42 -2.91 8.90 -16.77
N ARG A 43 -3.07 9.36 -18.02
CA ARG A 43 -3.80 10.60 -18.32
C ARG A 43 -5.26 10.24 -18.52
N LEU A 44 -6.12 10.84 -17.72
CA LEU A 44 -7.57 10.70 -17.80
C LEU A 44 -8.16 12.08 -18.06
N SER A 45 -9.28 12.14 -18.78
CA SER A 45 -10.14 13.32 -18.73
C SER A 45 -10.76 13.48 -17.34
N GLU A 46 -11.36 14.65 -17.09
CA GLU A 46 -12.07 14.90 -15.83
C GLU A 46 -13.22 13.92 -15.61
N ASP A 47 -14.02 13.66 -16.66
CA ASP A 47 -15.12 12.71 -16.62
C ASP A 47 -14.65 11.27 -16.34
N GLU A 48 -13.54 10.85 -16.96
CA GLU A 48 -12.96 9.52 -16.74
C GLU A 48 -12.46 9.38 -15.30
N GLN A 49 -11.79 10.40 -14.76
CA GLN A 49 -11.33 10.40 -13.38
C GLN A 49 -12.50 10.36 -12.39
N ALA A 50 -13.56 11.13 -12.64
CA ALA A 50 -14.76 11.15 -11.82
C ALA A 50 -15.44 9.78 -11.76
N ARG A 51 -15.52 9.07 -12.89
CA ARG A 51 -16.07 7.70 -12.95
C ARG A 51 -15.24 6.70 -12.13
N VAL A 52 -13.91 6.81 -12.20
CA VAL A 52 -13.02 5.97 -11.39
C VAL A 52 -13.20 6.27 -9.90
N GLN A 53 -13.29 7.56 -9.53
CA GLN A 53 -13.50 7.98 -8.16
C GLN A 53 -14.81 7.42 -7.60
N GLN A 54 -15.92 7.59 -8.33
CA GLN A 54 -17.23 7.08 -7.94
C GLN A 54 -17.22 5.55 -7.74
N ALA A 55 -16.58 4.81 -8.65
CA ALA A 55 -16.46 3.35 -8.52
C ALA A 55 -15.61 2.93 -7.32
N ALA A 56 -14.59 3.71 -6.98
CA ALA A 56 -13.72 3.46 -5.83
C ALA A 56 -14.43 3.75 -4.51
N ASP A 57 -15.20 4.84 -4.45
CA ASP A 57 -15.99 5.23 -3.29
C ASP A 57 -17.06 4.18 -2.97
N ALA A 58 -17.75 3.66 -3.99
CA ALA A 58 -18.75 2.61 -3.84
C ALA A 58 -18.20 1.30 -3.23
N GLN A 59 -16.89 1.05 -3.40
CA GLN A 59 -16.20 -0.13 -2.87
C GLN A 59 -15.37 0.19 -1.63
N HIS A 60 -15.40 1.44 -1.14
CA HIS A 60 -14.56 1.94 -0.04
C HIS A 60 -13.06 1.71 -0.26
N LEU A 61 -12.61 1.84 -1.50
CA LEU A 61 -11.21 1.69 -1.88
C LEU A 61 -10.61 3.02 -2.34
N PRO A 62 -9.30 3.26 -2.15
CA PRO A 62 -8.61 4.32 -2.85
C PRO A 62 -8.69 4.10 -4.38
N PRO A 63 -8.89 5.14 -5.20
CA PRO A 63 -8.94 5.03 -6.67
C PRO A 63 -7.74 4.30 -7.27
N SER A 64 -6.54 4.57 -6.76
CA SER A 64 -5.30 3.91 -7.19
C SER A 64 -5.28 2.41 -6.89
N THR A 65 -5.94 1.99 -5.82
CA THR A 65 -6.07 0.57 -5.45
C THR A 65 -7.05 -0.13 -6.36
N LEU A 66 -8.19 0.51 -6.66
CA LEU A 66 -9.20 -0.02 -7.59
C LEU A 66 -8.65 -0.15 -9.02
N VAL A 67 -8.04 0.90 -9.56
CA VAL A 67 -7.46 0.85 -10.91
C VAL A 67 -6.41 -0.25 -11.01
N ARG A 68 -5.58 -0.40 -9.98
CA ARG A 68 -4.60 -1.47 -9.91
C ARG A 68 -5.25 -2.86 -9.89
N SER A 69 -6.33 -3.07 -9.14
CA SER A 69 -7.00 -4.39 -9.13
C SER A 69 -7.56 -4.71 -10.49
N TRP A 70 -8.25 -3.77 -11.15
CA TRP A 70 -8.77 -3.97 -12.50
C TRP A 70 -7.70 -4.36 -13.53
N ILE A 71 -6.53 -3.72 -13.50
CA ILE A 71 -5.41 -4.08 -14.39
C ILE A 71 -4.97 -5.53 -14.14
N LEU A 72 -4.81 -5.93 -12.87
CA LEU A 72 -4.36 -7.29 -12.53
C LEU A 72 -5.41 -8.35 -12.86
N ASP A 73 -6.69 -8.05 -12.59
CA ASP A 73 -7.81 -8.94 -12.89
C ASP A 73 -7.90 -9.18 -14.40
N ARG A 74 -7.77 -8.11 -15.20
CA ARG A 74 -7.76 -8.24 -16.66
C ARG A 74 -6.59 -9.07 -17.17
N LEU A 75 -5.38 -8.82 -16.67
CA LEU A 75 -4.20 -9.61 -17.03
C LEU A 75 -4.33 -11.09 -16.65
N ASN A 76 -5.05 -11.41 -15.56
CA ASN A 76 -5.30 -12.79 -15.18
C ASN A 76 -6.32 -13.46 -16.11
N GLN A 77 -7.36 -12.73 -16.54
CA GLN A 77 -8.32 -13.22 -17.53
C GLN A 77 -7.63 -13.55 -18.85
N ASP A 78 -6.77 -12.65 -19.35
CA ASP A 78 -6.07 -12.83 -20.63
C ASP A 78 -5.08 -14.01 -20.62
N LYS A 79 -4.60 -14.44 -19.44
CA LYS A 79 -3.73 -15.64 -19.30
C LYS A 79 -4.49 -16.96 -19.35
N THR A 80 -5.78 -16.92 -19.06
CA THR A 80 -6.63 -18.12 -18.90
C THR A 80 -7.46 -18.39 -20.16
N ALA A 81 -7.42 -17.49 -21.15
CA ALA A 81 -8.04 -17.60 -22.47
C ALA A 81 -7.06 -18.15 -23.50
#